data_AF-K1AIR9-F1
#
_entry.id   AF-K1AIR9-F1
#
_cell.length_a   1.000
_cell.length_b   1.000
_cell.length_c   1.000
_cell.angle_alpha   90.00
_cell.angle_beta   90.00
_cell.angle_gamma   90.00
#
_symmetry.space_group_name_H-M   'P 1'
#
loop_
_entity.id
_entity.type
_entity.pdbx_description
1 polymer ?
#
loop_
_entity_poly.entity_id
_entity_poly.type
_entity_poly.pdbx_seq_one_letter_code
_entity_poly.pdbx_strand_id
1 'polypeptide(L)'
;MKEKYVEFLNMAVVDTSPIKRFDYIRAFAMEIVFTLLIFIVSIFIKGEMHDVSMIIFYITIYHAVALLSMFLLFQKFSKSKFLQLIPASSILISHVEFLFWGSIFLGKNYWSVFTILIGLSLIFQLLTFVYQLLIVPKAKKLPQGEYRKNLLFLPSVICLLISAIVVVIARLFTLSGIYVVSSLVAGSIACLPFYWLEYARVFTGWKKKSTNNFIYRGTIK
;
A
#
# COMPACT_ATOMS: atom_id res chain seq x y z
N MET A 1 -22.49 10.66 -6.97
CA MET A 1 -21.37 9.84 -6.45
C MET A 1 -20.78 8.89 -7.49
N LYS A 2 -21.60 8.13 -8.24
CA LYS A 2 -21.12 7.16 -9.25
C LYS A 2 -20.22 7.78 -10.33
N GLU A 3 -20.59 8.96 -10.84
CA GLU A 3 -19.78 9.66 -11.86
C GLU A 3 -18.42 10.13 -11.30
N LYS A 4 -18.41 10.81 -10.15
CA LYS A 4 -17.15 11.21 -9.47
C LYS A 4 -16.24 10.02 -9.16
N TYR A 5 -16.81 8.87 -8.78
CA TYR A 5 -16.06 7.64 -8.55
C TYR A 5 -15.45 7.07 -9.84
N VAL A 6 -16.20 7.08 -10.95
CA VAL A 6 -15.69 6.68 -12.27
C VAL A 6 -14.59 7.64 -12.75
N GLU A 7 -14.76 8.94 -12.55
CA GLU A 7 -13.75 9.94 -12.88
C GLU A 7 -12.49 9.79 -12.02
N PHE A 8 -12.65 9.52 -10.73
CA PHE A 8 -11.55 9.15 -9.84
C PHE A 8 -10.79 7.95 -10.38
N LEU A 9 -11.46 6.83 -10.68
CA LEU A 9 -10.82 5.63 -11.23
C LEU A 9 -10.10 5.92 -12.55
N ASN A 10 -10.68 6.73 -13.43
CA ASN A 10 -10.07 7.13 -14.71
C ASN A 10 -8.81 7.99 -14.55
N MET A 11 -8.65 8.69 -13.42
CA MET A 11 -7.48 9.51 -13.13
C MET A 11 -6.44 8.75 -12.30
N ALA A 12 -6.89 7.87 -11.42
CA ALA A 12 -6.06 7.13 -10.50
C ALA A 12 -5.45 5.87 -11.14
N VAL A 13 -6.19 5.21 -12.04
CA VAL A 13 -5.72 4.04 -12.82
C VAL A 13 -5.18 4.53 -14.17
N VAL A 14 -3.89 4.84 -14.19
CA VAL A 14 -3.22 5.41 -15.38
C VAL A 14 -2.79 4.32 -16.38
N ASP A 15 -2.40 3.15 -15.88
CA ASP A 15 -2.04 1.97 -16.69
C ASP A 15 -3.15 0.92 -16.61
N THR A 16 -3.73 0.56 -17.77
CA THR A 16 -4.76 -0.49 -17.89
C THR A 16 -4.23 -1.77 -18.53
N SER A 17 -2.93 -1.84 -18.82
CA SER A 17 -2.30 -3.06 -19.36
C SER A 17 -2.28 -4.18 -18.30
N PRO A 18 -2.13 -5.46 -18.65
CA PRO A 18 -1.99 -6.55 -17.67
C PRO A 18 -0.77 -6.37 -16.75
N ILE A 19 -0.74 -7.05 -15.60
CA ILE A 19 0.45 -7.11 -14.72
C ILE A 19 1.67 -7.56 -15.53
N LYS A 20 2.76 -6.81 -15.45
CA LYS A 20 4.01 -7.11 -16.14
C LYS A 20 4.95 -7.88 -15.22
N ARG A 21 5.96 -8.53 -15.82
CA ARG A 21 7.05 -9.18 -15.07
C ARG A 21 7.71 -8.25 -14.05
N PHE A 22 7.81 -6.96 -14.38
CA PHE A 22 8.42 -5.95 -13.51
C PHE A 22 7.62 -5.72 -12.21
N ASP A 23 6.29 -5.81 -12.24
CA ASP A 23 5.46 -5.64 -11.05
C ASP A 23 5.72 -6.73 -10.00
N TYR A 24 5.98 -7.95 -10.44
CA TYR A 24 6.39 -9.05 -9.58
C TYR A 24 7.79 -8.87 -9.01
N ILE A 25 8.75 -8.41 -9.83
CA ILE A 25 10.11 -8.10 -9.36
C ILE A 25 10.03 -7.04 -8.27
N ARG A 26 9.19 -6.01 -8.45
CA ARG A 26 8.97 -4.97 -7.44
C ARG A 26 8.36 -5.52 -6.15
N ALA A 27 7.33 -6.36 -6.23
CA ALA A 27 6.71 -6.99 -5.06
C ALA A 27 7.71 -7.89 -4.31
N PHE A 28 8.44 -8.73 -5.03
CA PHE A 28 9.45 -9.61 -4.46
C PHE A 28 10.62 -8.84 -3.82
N ALA A 29 11.08 -7.76 -4.46
CA ALA A 29 12.12 -6.90 -3.89
C ALA A 29 11.65 -6.22 -2.60
N MET A 30 10.39 -5.79 -2.53
CA MET A 30 9.82 -5.18 -1.33
C MET A 30 9.77 -6.18 -0.16
N GLU A 31 9.37 -7.42 -0.44
CA GLU A 31 9.39 -8.52 0.52
C GLU A 31 10.79 -8.87 1.02
N ILE A 32 11.79 -8.92 0.13
CA ILE A 32 13.19 -9.14 0.55
C ILE A 32 13.64 -8.05 1.51
N VAL A 33 13.42 -6.78 1.14
CA VAL A 33 13.80 -5.65 1.98
C VAL A 33 13.12 -5.74 3.35
N PHE A 34 11.83 -6.09 3.37
CA PHE A 34 11.07 -6.22 4.60
C PHE A 34 11.55 -7.40 5.47
N THR A 35 11.78 -8.56 4.86
CA THR A 35 12.33 -9.76 5.52
C THR A 35 13.69 -9.47 6.15
N LEU A 36 14.58 -8.78 5.43
CA LEU A 36 15.89 -8.38 5.93
C LEU A 36 15.78 -7.40 7.11
N LEU A 37 14.83 -6.47 7.05
CA LEU A 37 14.60 -5.52 8.13
C LEU A 37 14.16 -6.25 9.41
N ILE A 38 13.22 -7.20 9.30
CA ILE A 38 12.79 -8.04 10.42
C ILE A 38 13.98 -8.83 10.95
N PHE A 39 14.72 -9.52 10.09
CA PHE A 39 15.88 -10.33 10.47
C PHE A 39 16.91 -9.54 11.28
N ILE A 40 17.32 -8.38 10.76
CA ILE A 40 18.32 -7.52 11.41
C ILE A 40 17.87 -7.15 12.81
N VAL A 41 16.60 -6.77 12.98
CA VAL A 41 16.11 -6.34 14.28
C VAL A 41 15.91 -7.52 15.23
N SER A 42 15.51 -8.70 14.74
CA SER A 42 15.39 -9.93 15.55
C SER A 42 16.70 -10.30 16.27
N ILE A 43 17.87 -9.97 15.69
CA ILE A 43 19.19 -10.15 16.34
C ILE A 43 19.31 -9.34 17.64
N PHE A 44 18.64 -8.19 17.74
CA PHE A 44 18.76 -7.27 18.87
C PHE A 44 17.68 -7.48 19.95
N ILE A 45 16.62 -8.25 19.67
CA ILE A 45 15.55 -8.54 20.62
C ILE A 45 15.87 -9.83 21.39
N LYS A 46 15.55 -9.89 22.69
CA LYS A 46 15.76 -11.06 23.56
C LYS A 46 14.48 -11.43 24.33
N GLY A 47 14.43 -12.64 24.88
CA GLY A 47 13.32 -13.13 25.71
C GLY A 47 12.05 -13.41 24.90
N GLU A 48 10.87 -13.30 25.50
CA GLU A 48 9.59 -13.60 24.84
C GLU A 48 9.36 -12.79 23.54
N MET A 49 9.85 -11.54 23.49
CA MET A 49 9.75 -10.73 22.27
C MET A 49 10.62 -11.25 21.13
N HIS A 50 11.70 -11.97 21.45
CA HIS A 50 12.52 -12.65 20.45
C HIS A 50 11.74 -13.81 19.82
N ASP A 51 11.09 -14.64 20.64
CA ASP A 51 10.33 -15.79 20.15
C ASP A 51 9.17 -15.35 19.25
N VAL A 52 8.43 -14.31 19.65
CA VAL A 52 7.35 -13.74 18.81
C VAL A 52 7.92 -13.11 17.54
N SER A 53 9.06 -12.39 17.62
CA SER A 53 9.71 -11.84 16.44
C SER A 53 10.20 -12.93 15.48
N MET A 54 10.67 -14.07 15.98
CA MET A 54 11.12 -15.20 15.18
C MET A 54 9.94 -15.87 14.47
N ILE A 55 8.77 -15.96 15.11
CA ILE A 55 7.54 -16.44 14.46
C ILE A 55 7.18 -15.53 13.27
N ILE A 56 7.20 -14.21 13.45
CA ILE A 56 6.95 -13.27 12.33
C ILE A 56 7.99 -13.46 11.24
N PHE A 57 9.26 -13.57 11.61
CA PHE A 57 10.33 -13.77 10.65
C PHE A 57 10.11 -15.02 9.79
N TYR A 58 9.70 -16.15 10.40
CA TYR A 58 9.34 -17.35 9.66
C TYR A 58 8.12 -17.14 8.77
N ILE A 59 7.07 -16.47 9.24
CA ILE A 59 5.88 -16.14 8.44
C ILE A 59 6.28 -15.31 7.21
N THR A 60 7.08 -14.26 7.39
CA THR A 60 7.54 -13.41 6.28
C THR A 60 8.45 -14.18 5.32
N ILE A 61 9.30 -15.10 5.79
CA ILE A 61 10.06 -16.01 4.90
C ILE A 61 9.11 -16.89 4.08
N TYR A 62 8.12 -17.52 4.72
CA TYR A 62 7.15 -18.36 4.02
C TYR A 62 6.37 -17.56 2.98
N HIS A 63 6.00 -16.33 3.30
CA HIS A 63 5.34 -15.42 2.38
C HIS A 63 6.24 -15.05 1.19
N ALA A 64 7.51 -14.74 1.42
CA ALA A 64 8.48 -14.44 0.36
C ALA A 64 8.72 -15.65 -0.56
N VAL A 65 8.82 -16.85 0.01
CA VAL A 65 8.94 -18.11 -0.75
C VAL A 65 7.66 -18.40 -1.54
N ALA A 66 6.49 -18.16 -0.97
CA ALA A 66 5.21 -18.31 -1.67
C ALA A 66 5.13 -17.35 -2.86
N LEU A 67 5.54 -16.09 -2.69
CA LEU A 67 5.60 -15.10 -3.77
C LEU A 67 6.60 -15.45 -4.85
N LEU A 68 7.80 -15.93 -4.48
CA LEU A 68 8.80 -16.38 -5.44
C LEU A 68 8.30 -17.58 -6.25
N SER A 69 7.73 -18.58 -5.58
CA SER A 69 7.17 -19.78 -6.22
C SER A 69 6.06 -19.40 -7.19
N MET A 70 5.18 -18.49 -6.78
CA MET A 70 4.09 -18.01 -7.62
C MET A 70 4.56 -17.10 -8.76
N PHE A 71 5.60 -16.30 -8.56
CA PHE A 71 6.25 -15.54 -9.63
C PHE A 71 6.79 -16.47 -10.73
N LEU A 72 7.49 -17.53 -10.34
CA LEU A 72 8.04 -18.53 -11.25
C LEU A 72 6.91 -19.25 -12.03
N LEU A 73 5.81 -19.60 -11.35
CA LEU A 73 4.62 -20.15 -12.01
C LEU A 73 3.95 -19.13 -12.93
N PHE A 74 3.93 -17.85 -12.56
CA PHE A 74 3.31 -16.78 -13.36
C PHE A 74 4.05 -16.52 -14.68
N GLN A 75 5.37 -16.70 -14.73
CA GLN A 75 6.13 -16.61 -15.98
C GLN A 75 5.57 -17.56 -17.06
N LYS A 76 4.90 -18.65 -16.66
CA LYS A 76 4.27 -19.62 -17.56
C LYS A 76 2.78 -19.33 -17.84
N PHE A 77 2.08 -18.55 -17.00
CA PHE A 77 0.61 -18.40 -17.01
C PHE A 77 0.09 -16.94 -16.95
N SER A 78 0.78 -16.01 -17.60
CA SER A 78 0.59 -14.54 -17.48
C SER A 78 -0.82 -13.97 -17.76
N LYS A 79 -1.75 -14.78 -18.30
CA LYS A 79 -3.13 -14.35 -18.63
C LYS A 79 -4.16 -14.62 -17.52
N SER A 80 -3.83 -15.42 -16.51
CA SER A 80 -4.82 -15.79 -15.47
C SER A 80 -5.09 -14.65 -14.50
N LYS A 81 -6.35 -14.20 -14.42
CA LYS A 81 -6.79 -13.21 -13.42
C LYS A 81 -6.55 -13.70 -11.99
N PHE A 82 -6.74 -15.00 -11.73
CA PHE A 82 -6.50 -15.59 -10.41
C PHE A 82 -5.05 -15.43 -9.97
N LEU A 83 -4.10 -15.72 -10.86
CA LEU A 83 -2.69 -15.56 -10.53
C LEU A 83 -2.27 -14.09 -10.42
N GLN A 84 -2.96 -13.18 -11.10
CA GLN A 84 -2.77 -11.73 -10.92
C GLN A 84 -3.24 -11.22 -9.54
N LEU A 85 -4.06 -11.97 -8.78
CA LEU A 85 -4.39 -11.62 -7.39
C LEU A 85 -3.18 -11.71 -6.46
N ILE A 86 -2.17 -12.52 -6.78
CA ILE A 86 -1.11 -12.92 -5.84
C ILE A 86 -0.15 -11.77 -5.51
N PRO A 87 0.51 -11.10 -6.48
CA PRO A 87 1.37 -9.95 -6.17
C PRO A 87 0.55 -8.80 -5.56
N ALA A 88 -0.76 -8.82 -5.79
CA ALA A 88 -1.69 -7.95 -5.11
C ALA A 88 -1.89 -8.39 -3.63
N SER A 89 -2.43 -9.55 -3.31
CA SER A 89 -2.65 -9.91 -1.90
C SER A 89 -1.39 -9.79 -1.03
N SER A 90 -0.21 -9.98 -1.62
CA SER A 90 1.08 -9.80 -0.95
C SER A 90 1.24 -8.44 -0.26
N ILE A 91 1.02 -7.29 -0.91
CA ILE A 91 1.31 -6.01 -0.24
C ILE A 91 0.37 -5.77 0.94
N LEU A 92 -0.88 -6.26 0.85
CA LEU A 92 -1.81 -6.19 1.97
C LEU A 92 -1.33 -7.08 3.13
N ILE A 93 -0.86 -8.29 2.83
CA ILE A 93 -0.29 -9.19 3.83
C ILE A 93 0.98 -8.58 4.43
N SER A 94 1.93 -8.09 3.63
CA SER A 94 3.16 -7.44 4.11
C SER A 94 2.84 -6.18 4.93
N HIS A 95 1.78 -5.42 4.60
CA HIS A 95 1.33 -4.31 5.43
C HIS A 95 0.83 -4.79 6.79
N VAL A 96 0.00 -5.84 6.84
CA VAL A 96 -0.50 -6.41 8.09
C VAL A 96 0.66 -6.96 8.93
N GLU A 97 1.61 -7.68 8.32
CA GLU A 97 2.84 -8.13 8.97
C GLU A 97 3.64 -6.95 9.53
N PHE A 98 3.76 -5.85 8.78
CA PHE A 98 4.43 -4.63 9.24
C PHE A 98 3.77 -4.02 10.47
N LEU A 99 2.43 -3.93 10.48
CA LEU A 99 1.69 -3.40 11.61
C LEU A 99 1.81 -4.29 12.85
N PHE A 100 1.76 -5.61 12.65
CA PHE A 100 1.94 -6.57 13.74
C PHE A 100 3.36 -6.51 14.30
N TRP A 101 4.36 -6.40 13.43
CA TRP A 101 5.74 -6.24 13.85
C TRP A 101 5.94 -4.92 14.63
N GLY A 102 5.42 -3.80 14.12
CA GLY A 102 5.45 -2.52 14.82
C GLY A 102 4.79 -2.57 16.19
N SER A 103 3.72 -3.36 16.36
CA SER A 103 3.01 -3.45 17.63
C SER A 103 3.84 -4.09 18.75
N ILE A 104 4.76 -4.99 18.42
CA ILE A 104 5.68 -5.62 19.38
C ILE A 104 6.60 -4.59 20.02
N PHE A 105 7.06 -3.58 19.28
CA PHE A 105 8.00 -2.57 19.79
C PHE A 105 7.31 -1.39 20.45
N LEU A 106 6.07 -1.09 20.05
CA LEU A 106 5.38 0.13 20.49
C LEU A 106 4.66 -0.02 21.83
N GLY A 107 4.42 -1.25 22.32
CA GLY A 107 3.81 -1.42 23.64
C GLY A 107 3.92 -2.81 24.22
N LYS A 108 3.75 -2.90 25.55
CA LYS A 108 3.82 -4.16 26.30
C LYS A 108 2.71 -5.15 25.91
N ASN A 109 1.53 -4.63 25.53
CA ASN A 109 0.42 -5.43 25.01
C ASN A 109 0.32 -5.27 23.49
N TYR A 110 1.13 -6.06 22.77
CA TYR A 110 1.25 -5.99 21.32
C TYR A 110 -0.07 -6.29 20.58
N TRP A 111 -0.97 -7.10 21.15
CA TRP A 111 -2.29 -7.37 20.58
C TRP A 111 -3.20 -6.14 20.58
N SER A 112 -3.23 -5.41 21.69
CA SER A 112 -3.98 -4.17 21.80
C SER A 112 -3.43 -3.11 20.85
N VAL A 113 -2.10 -2.93 20.84
CA VAL A 113 -1.44 -1.99 19.92
C VAL A 113 -1.70 -2.37 18.46
N PHE A 114 -1.60 -3.65 18.10
CA PHE A 114 -1.88 -4.11 16.74
C PHE A 114 -3.30 -3.78 16.31
N THR A 115 -4.29 -4.01 17.17
CA THR A 115 -5.69 -3.70 16.89
C THR A 115 -5.90 -2.20 16.67
N ILE A 116 -5.24 -1.36 17.46
CA ILE A 116 -5.24 0.11 17.27
C ILE A 116 -4.61 0.50 15.94
N LEU A 117 -3.47 -0.10 15.58
CA LEU A 117 -2.79 0.17 14.32
C LEU A 117 -3.63 -0.23 13.10
N ILE A 118 -4.33 -1.36 13.16
CA ILE A 118 -5.30 -1.77 12.13
C ILE A 118 -6.43 -0.73 12.03
N GLY A 119 -7.01 -0.32 13.15
CA GLY A 119 -8.05 0.71 13.18
C GLY A 119 -7.59 2.04 12.58
N LEU A 120 -6.39 2.50 12.95
CA LEU A 120 -5.76 3.71 12.40
C LEU A 120 -5.54 3.60 10.89
N SER A 121 -5.06 2.44 10.41
CA SER A 121 -4.87 2.20 8.98
C SER A 121 -6.19 2.31 8.22
N LEU A 122 -7.26 1.67 8.71
CA LEU A 122 -8.59 1.73 8.10
C LEU A 122 -9.18 3.15 8.08
N ILE A 123 -9.06 3.88 9.19
CA ILE A 123 -9.52 5.27 9.29
C ILE A 123 -8.75 6.15 8.30
N PHE A 124 -7.43 6.02 8.24
CA PHE A 124 -6.60 6.80 7.32
C PHE A 124 -6.95 6.52 5.86
N GLN A 125 -7.16 5.25 5.49
CA GLN A 125 -7.60 4.86 4.15
C GLN A 125 -8.96 5.48 3.81
N LEU A 126 -9.92 5.43 4.73
CA LEU A 126 -11.25 6.00 4.53
C LEU A 126 -11.19 7.51 4.31
N LEU A 127 -10.45 8.23 5.17
CA LEU A 127 -10.25 9.68 5.04
C LEU A 127 -9.56 10.04 3.73
N THR A 128 -8.53 9.29 3.35
CA THR A 128 -7.81 9.49 2.09
C THR A 128 -8.73 9.25 0.89
N PHE A 129 -9.58 8.23 0.94
CA PHE A 129 -10.55 7.95 -0.12
C PHE A 129 -11.60 9.06 -0.25
N VAL A 130 -12.12 9.58 0.87
CA VAL A 130 -13.04 10.73 0.87
C VAL A 130 -12.36 11.95 0.28
N TYR A 131 -11.14 12.26 0.70
CA TYR A 131 -10.33 13.35 0.13
C TYR A 131 -10.17 13.21 -1.39
N GLN A 132 -9.82 12.02 -1.86
CA GLN A 132 -9.62 11.72 -3.28
C GLN A 132 -10.88 12.03 -4.10
N LEU A 133 -12.05 11.62 -3.63
CA LEU A 133 -13.31 11.90 -4.30
C LEU A 133 -13.67 13.40 -4.33
N LEU A 134 -13.29 14.14 -3.29
CA LEU A 134 -13.53 15.58 -3.21
C LEU A 134 -12.63 16.37 -4.15
N ILE A 135 -11.38 15.95 -4.34
CA ILE A 135 -10.39 16.67 -5.15
C ILE A 135 -10.47 16.36 -6.65
N VAL A 136 -11.25 15.34 -7.06
CA VAL A 136 -11.49 14.96 -8.46
C VAL A 136 -11.72 16.16 -9.40
N PRO A 137 -12.65 17.11 -9.11
CA PRO A 137 -12.93 18.22 -10.03
C PRO A 137 -11.73 19.15 -10.21
N LYS A 138 -10.88 19.30 -9.19
CA LYS A 138 -9.67 20.10 -9.22
C LYS A 138 -8.55 19.37 -9.97
N ALA A 139 -8.36 18.08 -9.67
CA ALA A 139 -7.37 17.23 -10.32
C ALA A 139 -7.61 17.10 -11.84
N LYS A 140 -8.87 17.07 -12.28
CA LYS A 140 -9.24 16.99 -13.70
C LYS A 140 -8.77 18.18 -14.54
N LYS A 141 -8.61 19.37 -13.93
CA LYS A 141 -8.14 20.58 -14.60
C LYS A 141 -6.63 20.60 -14.82
N LEU A 142 -5.87 19.72 -14.17
CA LEU A 142 -4.42 19.64 -14.31
C LEU A 142 -4.01 18.83 -15.54
N PRO A 143 -2.80 19.04 -16.08
CA PRO A 143 -2.23 18.18 -17.12
C PRO A 143 -2.22 16.70 -16.69
N GLN A 144 -2.36 15.78 -17.64
CA GLN A 144 -2.19 14.36 -17.36
C GLN A 144 -0.71 14.09 -17.03
N GLY A 145 -0.46 13.34 -15.94
CA GLY A 145 0.90 13.01 -15.49
C GLY A 145 1.02 12.91 -13.98
N GLU A 146 2.26 12.90 -13.48
CA GLU A 146 2.59 12.73 -12.05
C GLU A 146 1.96 13.80 -11.15
N TYR A 147 1.85 15.05 -11.62
CA TYR A 147 1.30 16.14 -10.82
C TYR A 147 -0.15 15.87 -10.38
N ARG A 148 -0.95 15.30 -11.28
CA ARG A 148 -2.33 14.90 -11.00
C ARG A 148 -2.37 13.76 -9.98
N LYS A 149 -1.46 12.78 -10.09
CA LYS A 149 -1.35 11.66 -9.15
C LYS A 149 -0.96 12.17 -7.75
N ASN A 150 0.08 12.99 -7.66
CA ASN A 150 0.56 13.54 -6.38
C ASN A 150 -0.52 14.36 -5.66
N LEU A 151 -1.32 15.14 -6.40
CA LEU A 151 -2.45 15.86 -5.81
C LEU A 151 -3.52 14.90 -5.27
N LEU A 152 -3.79 13.80 -5.97
CA LEU A 152 -4.79 12.81 -5.56
C LEU A 152 -4.36 12.06 -4.30
N PHE A 153 -3.07 11.80 -4.12
CA PHE A 153 -2.48 11.15 -2.93
C PHE A 153 -1.87 12.12 -1.94
N LEU A 154 -2.23 13.41 -1.99
CA LEU A 154 -1.56 14.42 -1.18
C LEU A 154 -1.52 14.08 0.33
N PRO A 155 -2.59 13.57 0.97
CA PRO A 155 -2.52 13.15 2.38
C PRO A 155 -1.47 12.07 2.63
N SER A 156 -1.39 11.07 1.75
CA SER A 156 -0.37 10.01 1.80
C SER A 156 1.04 10.57 1.60
N VAL A 157 1.23 11.46 0.62
CA VAL A 157 2.53 12.10 0.36
C VAL A 157 3.00 12.90 1.59
N ILE A 158 2.11 13.72 2.16
CA ILE A 158 2.43 14.52 3.35
C ILE A 158 2.81 13.61 4.52
N CYS A 159 2.03 12.56 4.77
CA CYS A 159 2.30 11.63 5.88
C CYS A 159 3.63 10.88 5.69
N LEU A 160 3.97 10.49 4.45
CA LEU A 160 5.27 9.88 4.13
C LEU A 160 6.44 10.84 4.37
N LEU A 161 6.31 12.09 3.94
CA LEU A 161 7.35 13.11 4.16
C LEU A 161 7.55 13.38 5.65
N ILE A 162 6.46 13.53 6.41
CA ILE A 162 6.53 13.68 7.87
C ILE A 162 7.21 12.48 8.50
N SER A 163 6.83 11.26 8.11
CA SER A 163 7.43 10.03 8.61
C SER A 163 8.93 9.99 8.34
N ALA A 164 9.37 10.33 7.13
CA ALA A 164 10.78 10.39 6.78
C ALA A 164 11.54 11.45 7.61
N ILE A 165 10.98 12.65 7.77
CA ILE A 165 11.55 13.73 8.58
C ILE A 165 11.73 13.29 10.04
N VAL A 166 10.72 12.65 10.63
CA VAL A 166 10.79 12.18 12.02
C VAL A 166 11.86 11.10 12.18
N VAL A 167 12.03 10.19 11.22
CA VAL A 167 13.15 9.22 11.24
C VAL A 167 14.50 9.93 11.21
N VAL A 168 14.67 10.92 10.34
CA VAL A 168 15.92 11.70 10.24
C VAL A 168 16.20 12.43 11.54
N ILE A 169 15.22 13.14 12.11
CA ILE A 169 15.35 13.83 13.40
C ILE A 169 15.68 12.83 14.51
N ALA A 170 14.96 11.72 14.59
CA ALA A 170 15.19 10.70 15.61
C ALA A 170 16.61 10.14 15.54
N ARG A 171 17.18 9.99 14.34
CA ARG A 171 18.57 9.56 14.18
C ARG A 171 19.58 10.66 14.49
N LEU A 172 19.37 11.88 14.01
CA LEU A 172 20.29 13.01 14.23
C LEU A 172 20.42 13.38 15.71
N PHE A 173 19.31 13.32 16.45
CA PHE A 173 19.27 13.66 17.87
C PHE A 173 19.33 12.44 18.79
N THR A 174 19.62 11.24 18.25
CA THR A 174 19.72 9.99 19.02
C THR A 174 18.49 9.72 19.91
N LEU A 175 17.30 10.04 19.39
CA LEU A 175 16.05 9.80 20.11
C LEU A 175 15.75 8.31 20.22
N SER A 176 14.82 7.97 21.11
CA SER A 176 14.37 6.59 21.32
C SER A 176 13.96 5.91 20.00
N GLY A 177 14.30 4.62 19.86
CA GLY A 177 13.91 3.80 18.72
C GLY A 177 12.40 3.74 18.47
N ILE A 178 11.58 4.02 19.50
CA ILE A 178 10.12 4.11 19.40
C ILE A 178 9.68 5.15 18.35
N TYR A 179 10.38 6.28 18.23
CA TYR A 179 10.04 7.31 17.23
C TYR A 179 10.36 6.83 15.81
N VAL A 180 11.42 6.06 15.64
CA VAL A 180 11.76 5.43 14.35
C VAL A 180 10.69 4.41 13.99
N VAL A 181 10.35 3.49 14.89
CA VAL A 181 9.32 2.47 14.63
C VAL A 181 7.96 3.10 14.35
N SER A 182 7.54 4.07 15.16
CA SER A 182 6.26 4.78 14.97
C SER A 182 6.17 5.44 13.60
N SER A 183 7.26 6.07 13.16
CA SER A 183 7.35 6.72 11.86
C SER A 183 7.34 5.72 10.70
N LEU A 184 8.01 4.59 10.84
CA LEU A 184 7.95 3.53 9.83
C LEU A 184 6.54 2.92 9.72
N VAL A 185 5.85 2.73 10.85
CA VAL A 185 4.45 2.29 10.88
C VAL A 185 3.54 3.31 10.19
N ALA A 186 3.67 4.60 10.51
CA ALA A 186 2.92 5.67 9.86
C ALA A 186 3.20 5.71 8.35
N GLY A 187 4.47 5.54 7.94
CA GLY A 187 4.86 5.43 6.55
C GLY A 187 4.22 4.23 5.84
N SER A 188 4.17 3.05 6.48
CA SER A 188 3.49 1.87 5.95
C SER A 188 2.01 2.11 5.70
N ILE A 189 1.31 2.74 6.65
CA ILE A 189 -0.10 3.15 6.51
C ILE A 189 -0.26 4.14 5.34
N ALA A 190 0.60 5.15 5.27
CA ALA A 190 0.54 6.19 4.25
C ALA A 190 0.83 5.67 2.83
N CYS A 191 1.64 4.61 2.72
CA CYS A 191 1.97 3.96 1.45
C CYS A 191 0.80 3.15 0.86
N LEU A 192 -0.07 2.60 1.70
CA LEU A 192 -1.09 1.64 1.28
C LEU A 192 -2.08 2.15 0.20
N PRO A 193 -2.55 3.42 0.23
CA PRO A 193 -3.39 3.97 -0.83
C PRO A 193 -2.76 3.97 -2.23
N PHE A 194 -1.44 4.11 -2.35
CA PHE A 194 -0.75 4.03 -3.64
C PHE A 194 -0.84 2.62 -4.22
N TYR A 195 -0.73 1.60 -3.37
CA TYR A 195 -0.80 0.21 -3.78
C TYR A 195 -2.21 -0.19 -4.18
N TRP A 196 -3.25 0.21 -3.43
CA TRP A 196 -4.64 -0.18 -3.72
C TRP A 196 -5.12 0.16 -5.15
N LEU A 197 -4.55 1.18 -5.79
CA LEU A 197 -4.93 1.57 -7.14
C LEU A 197 -4.25 0.80 -8.26
N GLU A 198 -3.04 0.31 -8.01
CA GLU A 198 -2.42 -0.71 -8.86
C GLU A 198 -3.26 -2.01 -8.83
N TYR A 199 -4.17 -2.18 -7.86
CA TYR A 199 -5.01 -3.36 -7.69
C TYR A 199 -6.37 -3.17 -8.34
N ALA A 200 -6.92 -1.96 -8.27
CA ALA A 200 -8.12 -1.62 -9.04
C ALA A 200 -7.95 -1.98 -10.53
N ARG A 201 -6.73 -1.79 -11.08
CA ARG A 201 -6.33 -2.26 -12.43
C ARG A 201 -6.61 -3.74 -12.68
N VAL A 202 -6.26 -4.60 -11.72
CA VAL A 202 -6.28 -6.07 -11.85
C VAL A 202 -7.66 -6.64 -11.55
N PHE A 203 -8.27 -6.21 -10.45
CA PHE A 203 -9.49 -6.81 -9.92
C PHE A 203 -10.75 -6.37 -10.63
N THR A 204 -10.82 -5.09 -11.01
CA THR A 204 -12.02 -4.57 -11.66
C THR A 204 -11.99 -4.73 -13.18
N GLY A 205 -10.83 -5.13 -13.74
CA GLY A 205 -10.60 -5.12 -15.19
C GLY A 205 -10.86 -3.73 -15.80
N TRP A 206 -10.65 -2.67 -15.01
CA TRP A 206 -11.01 -1.31 -15.40
C TRP A 206 -10.26 -0.92 -16.67
N LYS A 207 -11.03 -0.76 -17.74
CA LYS A 207 -10.60 -0.02 -18.92
C LYS A 207 -11.11 1.40 -18.77
N LYS A 208 -10.22 2.37 -18.95
CA LYS A 208 -10.54 3.80 -18.88
C LYS A 208 -11.81 4.05 -19.71
N LYS A 209 -12.91 4.40 -19.04
CA LYS A 209 -14.18 4.64 -19.72
C LYS A 209 -14.20 6.07 -20.21
N SER A 210 -14.59 6.28 -21.47
CA SER A 210 -14.89 7.62 -21.97
C SER A 210 -16.02 8.22 -21.16
N THR A 211 -15.80 9.40 -20.58
CA THR A 211 -16.85 10.20 -19.93
C THR A 211 -17.45 11.23 -20.90
N ASN A 212 -17.42 10.97 -22.22
CA ASN A 212 -18.08 11.85 -23.19
C ASN A 212 -19.55 11.46 -23.38
N ASN A 213 -20.42 12.36 -22.91
CA ASN A 213 -21.81 12.60 -23.33
C ASN A 213 -22.86 11.52 -23.03
N PHE A 214 -23.36 11.50 -21.79
CA PHE A 214 -24.81 11.42 -21.59
C PHE A 214 -25.43 12.79 -21.94
N ILE A 215 -25.34 13.18 -23.21
CA ILE A 215 -26.36 14.08 -23.77
C ILE A 215 -27.45 13.12 -24.20
N TYR A 216 -28.45 12.92 -23.33
CA TYR A 216 -29.73 12.43 -23.77
C TYR A 216 -30.28 13.53 -24.69
N ARG A 217 -29.92 13.50 -25.98
CA ARG A 217 -30.65 14.25 -26.99
C ARG A 217 -32.02 13.61 -27.01
N GLY A 218 -32.94 14.17 -26.23
CA GLY A 218 -34.36 14.00 -26.45
C GLY A 218 -34.60 14.38 -27.90
N THR A 219 -34.78 13.38 -28.75
CA THR A 219 -35.53 13.54 -29.99
C THR A 219 -36.91 14.03 -29.57
N ILE A 220 -37.13 15.33 -29.68
CA ILE A 220 -38.47 15.86 -29.85
C ILE A 220 -38.85 15.45 -31.28
N LYS A 221 -39.83 14.55 -31.38
CA LYS A 221 -40.59 14.35 -32.62
C LYS A 221 -41.58 15.49 -32.74
#